data_AF-A0A1F3E6B6-F1
#
_entry.id   AF-A0A1F3E6B6-F1
#
_cell.length_a   1.000
_cell.length_b   1.000
_cell.length_c   1.000
_cell.angle_alpha   90.00
_cell.angle_beta   90.00
_cell.angle_gamma   90.00
#
_symmetry.space_group_name_H-M   'P 1'
#
loop_
_entity.id
_entity.type
_entity.pdbx_description
1 polymer ?
#
loop_
_entity_poly.entity_id
_entity_poly.type
_entity_poly.pdbx_seq_one_letter_code
_entity_poly.pdbx_strand_id
1 'polypeptide(L)'
;MIRIKVNENIELIPLNLGWFIHHSFGNEYWIKLPSHYPEKYYWWAPGRNAGIFLGGEVKTKLLSNYTPASGTAFYVRMGSRGLYMASKFGNSSIPLKDIIEFGFGIAIYR
;
A
#
# COMPACT_ATOMS: atom_id res chain seq x y z
N MET A 1 14.98 8.14 5.20
CA MET A 1 13.99 8.72 4.27
C MET A 1 14.31 10.20 4.10
N ILE A 2 14.46 10.67 2.85
CA ILE A 2 14.86 12.06 2.58
C ILE A 2 13.64 12.96 2.82
N ARG A 3 13.84 14.05 3.57
CA ARG A 3 12.80 15.05 3.86
C ARG A 3 13.32 16.43 3.47
N ILE A 4 12.53 17.16 2.70
CA ILE A 4 12.88 18.50 2.22
C ILE A 4 11.80 19.45 2.74
N LYS A 5 12.17 20.32 3.67
CA LYS A 5 11.28 21.40 4.12
C LYS A 5 11.22 22.46 3.03
N VAL A 6 10.04 22.67 2.46
CA VAL A 6 9.82 23.73 1.47
C VAL A 6 9.50 25.04 2.19
N ASN A 7 8.65 24.97 3.21
CA ASN A 7 8.34 26.05 4.13
C ASN A 7 7.79 25.48 5.45
N GLU A 8 7.31 26.34 6.34
CA GLU A 8 6.78 25.93 7.64
C GLU A 8 5.51 25.05 7.58
N ASN A 9 4.81 25.06 6.46
CA ASN A 9 3.55 24.37 6.25
C ASN A 9 3.67 23.16 5.33
N ILE A 10 4.78 23.02 4.57
CA ILE A 10 4.96 22.01 3.53
C ILE A 10 6.31 21.31 3.67
N GLU A 11 6.27 19.97 3.73
CA GLU A 11 7.44 19.09 3.71
C GLU A 11 7.29 18.08 2.57
N LEU A 12 8.32 17.97 1.73
CA LEU A 12 8.39 16.98 0.66
C LEU A 12 9.18 15.75 1.12
N ILE A 13 8.63 14.59 0.81
CA ILE A 13 9.29 13.30 0.98
C ILE A 13 9.31 12.67 -0.40
N PRO A 14 10.34 12.94 -1.22
CA PRO A 14 10.35 12.51 -2.62
C PRO A 14 10.46 11.00 -2.76
N LEU A 15 11.02 10.31 -1.75
CA LEU A 15 11.19 8.86 -1.75
C LEU A 15 10.94 8.27 -0.36
N ASN A 16 9.97 7.37 -0.29
CA ASN A 16 9.50 6.64 0.87
C ASN A 16 9.33 5.16 0.48
N LEU A 17 9.83 4.25 1.31
CA LEU A 17 9.64 2.80 1.18
C LEU A 17 8.83 2.33 2.39
N GLY A 18 7.81 1.53 2.17
CA GLY A 18 7.00 0.98 3.24
C GLY A 18 6.26 -0.28 2.85
N TRP A 19 5.38 -0.72 3.75
CA TRP A 19 4.50 -1.86 3.55
C TRP A 19 3.04 -1.42 3.68
N PHE A 20 2.13 -2.22 3.14
CA PHE A 20 0.69 -2.02 3.26
C PHE A 20 -0.03 -3.33 3.52
N ILE A 21 -1.21 -3.25 4.12
CA ILE A 21 -2.21 -4.32 4.13
C ILE A 21 -3.38 -3.83 3.30
N HIS A 22 -3.83 -4.68 2.39
CA HIS A 22 -4.98 -4.46 1.52
C HIS A 22 -6.07 -5.47 1.87
N HIS A 23 -7.30 -4.98 2.02
CA HIS A 23 -8.49 -5.81 2.17
C HIS A 23 -9.38 -5.65 0.94
N SER A 24 -9.66 -6.76 0.26
CA SER A 24 -10.60 -6.77 -0.87
C SER A 24 -11.99 -7.06 -0.35
N PHE A 25 -12.96 -6.23 -0.72
CA PHE A 25 -14.37 -6.41 -0.36
C PHE A 25 -15.09 -7.25 -1.43
N GLY A 26 -15.91 -8.20 -0.99
CA GLY A 26 -16.69 -9.10 -1.84
C GLY A 26 -16.78 -10.50 -1.23
N ASN A 27 -17.82 -11.25 -1.59
CA ASN A 27 -18.08 -12.58 -1.02
C ASN A 27 -17.05 -13.63 -1.47
N GLU A 28 -16.35 -13.36 -2.57
CA GLU A 28 -15.28 -14.14 -3.17
C GLU A 28 -13.90 -13.88 -2.53
N TYR A 29 -13.76 -12.80 -1.77
CA TYR A 29 -12.49 -12.38 -1.17
C TYR A 29 -12.38 -12.87 0.27
N TRP A 30 -12.18 -14.17 0.42
CA TRP A 30 -12.16 -14.82 1.73
C TRP A 30 -10.91 -14.49 2.55
N ILE A 31 -11.09 -14.07 3.80
CA ILE A 31 -9.99 -14.01 4.79
C ILE A 31 -9.63 -15.42 5.28
N LYS A 32 -10.64 -16.30 5.42
CA LYS A 32 -10.50 -17.71 5.78
C LYS A 32 -11.11 -18.56 4.69
N LEU A 33 -10.36 -19.57 4.23
CA LEU A 33 -10.81 -20.50 3.20
C LEU A 33 -12.18 -21.14 3.58
N PRO A 34 -13.15 -21.15 2.65
CA PRO A 34 -14.39 -21.92 2.81
C PRO A 34 -14.15 -23.41 3.05
N SER A 35 -15.10 -24.08 3.70
CA SER A 35 -15.01 -25.50 4.08
C SER A 35 -14.94 -26.49 2.91
N HIS A 36 -15.33 -26.07 1.71
CA HIS A 36 -15.23 -26.91 0.51
C HIS A 36 -13.81 -26.98 -0.07
N TYR A 37 -12.89 -26.10 0.36
CA TYR A 37 -11.48 -26.20 -0.01
C TYR A 37 -10.73 -27.12 0.94
N PRO A 38 -9.79 -27.94 0.43
CA PRO A 38 -8.87 -28.70 1.27
C PRO A 38 -8.12 -27.79 2.25
N GLU A 39 -7.74 -28.34 3.40
CA GLU A 39 -6.88 -27.61 4.32
C GLU A 39 -5.57 -27.20 3.64
N LYS A 40 -5.14 -25.96 3.88
CA LYS A 40 -3.91 -25.38 3.32
C LYS A 40 -3.89 -25.29 1.79
N TYR A 41 -5.05 -25.33 1.12
CA TYR A 41 -5.13 -25.17 -0.34
C TYR A 41 -4.46 -23.89 -0.85
N TYR A 42 -4.72 -22.76 -0.18
CA TYR A 42 -3.93 -21.54 -0.34
C TYR A 42 -3.10 -21.27 0.91
N TRP A 43 -1.82 -21.00 0.71
CA TRP A 43 -0.90 -20.51 1.74
C TRP A 43 -1.09 -19.01 2.05
N TRP A 44 -1.96 -18.34 1.31
CA TRP A 44 -2.29 -16.91 1.41
C TRP A 44 -3.80 -16.70 1.55
N ALA A 45 -4.22 -15.49 1.95
CA ALA A 45 -5.63 -15.15 2.15
C ALA A 45 -6.18 -14.30 0.98
N PRO A 46 -7.13 -14.80 0.16
CA PRO A 46 -7.74 -14.06 -0.95
C PRO A 46 -8.21 -12.65 -0.61
N GLY A 47 -8.87 -12.49 0.53
CA GLY A 47 -9.40 -11.21 0.97
C GLY A 47 -8.45 -10.31 1.72
N ARG A 48 -7.26 -10.75 2.08
CA ARG A 48 -6.31 -9.92 2.83
C ARG A 48 -4.89 -10.18 2.40
N ASN A 49 -4.30 -9.18 1.75
CA ASN A 49 -2.96 -9.25 1.22
C ASN A 49 -2.08 -8.19 1.89
N ALA A 50 -0.78 -8.47 1.94
CA ALA A 50 0.22 -7.48 2.31
C ALA A 50 1.15 -7.23 1.13
N GLY A 51 1.79 -6.08 1.09
CA GLY A 51 2.70 -5.72 0.03
C GLY A 51 3.71 -4.66 0.46
N ILE A 52 4.59 -4.33 -0.45
CA ILE A 52 5.58 -3.25 -0.28
C ILE A 52 5.32 -2.17 -1.33
N PHE A 53 5.68 -0.94 -0.99
CA PHE A 53 5.57 0.19 -1.90
C PHE A 53 6.81 1.08 -1.81
N LEU A 54 7.10 1.74 -2.92
CA LEU A 54 7.99 2.87 -3.07
C LEU A 54 7.16 4.07 -3.55
N GLY A 55 7.33 5.24 -2.96
CA GLY A 55 6.51 6.39 -3.34
C GLY A 55 7.05 7.72 -2.83
N GLY A 56 6.33 8.78 -3.17
CA GLY A 56 6.57 10.13 -2.65
C GLY A 56 5.34 10.64 -1.92
N GLU A 57 5.54 11.52 -0.95
CA GLU A 57 4.46 12.22 -0.25
C GLU A 57 4.77 13.70 -0.04
N VAL A 58 3.74 14.54 -0.18
CA VAL A 58 3.76 15.97 0.16
C VAL A 58 2.97 16.15 1.44
N LYS A 59 3.66 16.42 2.54
CA LYS A 59 3.04 16.73 3.83
C LYS A 59 2.68 18.19 3.92
N THR A 60 1.51 18.46 4.48
CA THR A 60 0.96 19.79 4.66
C THR A 60 0.37 19.94 6.06
N LYS A 61 0.40 21.15 6.62
CA LYS A 61 -0.41 21.52 7.80
C LYS A 61 -1.89 21.77 7.49
N LEU A 62 -2.37 21.35 6.31
CA LEU A 62 -3.78 21.50 5.94
C LEU A 62 -4.65 20.74 6.95
N LEU A 63 -5.71 21.40 7.44
CA LEU A 63 -6.64 20.93 8.48
C LEU A 63 -6.04 20.78 9.90
N SER A 64 -4.77 21.11 10.14
CA SER A 64 -4.15 20.95 11.47
C SER A 64 -4.77 21.85 12.55
N ASN A 65 -5.38 22.98 12.14
CA ASN A 65 -6.02 23.92 13.07
C ASN A 65 -7.50 23.58 13.33
N TYR A 66 -8.09 22.68 12.53
CA TYR A 66 -9.52 22.35 12.59
C TYR A 66 -9.79 20.92 13.05
N THR A 67 -8.77 20.09 13.12
CA THR A 67 -8.87 18.68 13.48
C THR A 67 -7.76 18.31 14.46
N PRO A 68 -7.91 17.23 15.25
CA PRO A 68 -6.82 16.71 16.08
C PRO A 68 -5.61 16.16 15.29
N ALA A 69 -5.63 16.24 13.95
CA ALA A 69 -4.54 15.80 13.09
C ALA A 69 -3.41 16.83 13.08
N SER A 70 -2.15 16.38 13.11
CA SER A 70 -0.98 17.25 12.91
C SER A 70 -0.86 17.76 11.47
N GLY A 71 -1.58 17.14 10.52
CA GLY A 71 -1.67 17.58 9.14
C GLY A 71 -2.17 16.50 8.19
N THR A 72 -2.07 16.76 6.90
CA THR A 72 -2.43 15.80 5.84
C THR A 72 -1.28 15.67 4.84
N ALA A 73 -1.16 14.50 4.21
CA ALA A 73 -0.25 14.33 3.08
C ALA A 73 -0.95 13.76 1.86
N PHE A 74 -0.49 14.20 0.71
CA PHE A 74 -0.86 13.65 -0.58
C PHE A 74 0.27 12.73 -1.02
N TYR A 75 -0.04 11.48 -1.34
CA TYR A 75 0.96 10.49 -1.71
C TYR A 75 0.72 9.94 -3.11
N VAL A 76 1.82 9.55 -3.75
CA VAL A 76 1.86 8.70 -4.94
C VAL A 76 2.77 7.51 -4.64
N ARG A 77 2.35 6.31 -5.02
CA ARG A 77 3.00 5.05 -4.68
C ARG A 77 3.00 4.11 -5.87
N MET A 78 4.09 3.38 -5.99
CA MET A 78 4.26 2.21 -6.84
C MET A 78 4.58 1.04 -5.92
N GLY A 79 3.88 -0.08 -6.02
CA GLY A 79 4.07 -1.21 -5.12
C GLY A 79 3.74 -2.55 -5.76
N SER A 80 3.84 -3.60 -4.96
CA SER A 80 3.43 -4.96 -5.34
C SER A 80 2.97 -5.70 -4.10
N ARG A 81 1.96 -6.56 -4.27
CA ARG A 81 1.53 -7.51 -3.24
C ARG A 81 2.56 -8.64 -3.11
N GLY A 82 2.70 -9.16 -1.89
CA GLY A 82 3.60 -10.27 -1.56
C GLY A 82 3.30 -11.52 -2.37
N LEU A 83 2.02 -11.83 -2.59
CA LEU A 83 1.58 -12.92 -3.44
C LEU A 83 2.13 -12.79 -4.87
N TYR A 84 1.98 -11.61 -5.49
CA TYR A 84 2.40 -11.39 -6.87
C TYR A 84 3.92 -11.47 -7.03
N MET A 85 4.66 -10.95 -6.04
CA MET A 85 6.11 -11.13 -6.00
C MET A 85 6.47 -12.62 -5.91
N ALA A 86 5.87 -13.36 -4.98
CA ALA A 86 6.12 -14.80 -4.83
C ALA A 86 5.80 -15.57 -6.12
N SER A 87 4.69 -15.25 -6.80
CA SER A 87 4.35 -15.84 -8.10
C SER A 87 5.38 -15.53 -9.18
N LYS A 88 5.87 -14.29 -9.28
CA LYS A 88 6.91 -13.91 -10.24
C LYS A 88 8.24 -14.60 -9.96
N PHE A 89 8.62 -14.74 -8.68
CA PHE A 89 9.82 -15.48 -8.29
C PHE A 89 9.73 -16.97 -8.67
N GLY A 90 8.54 -17.57 -8.54
CA GLY A 90 8.30 -18.97 -8.94
C GLY A 90 8.06 -19.18 -10.44
N ASN A 91 7.70 -18.13 -11.19
CA ASN A 91 7.39 -18.20 -12.62
C ASN A 91 7.90 -16.97 -13.35
N SER A 92 9.05 -17.11 -14.02
CA SER A 92 9.71 -16.03 -14.74
C SER A 92 8.91 -15.49 -15.93
N SER A 93 7.98 -16.28 -16.47
CA SER A 93 7.11 -15.88 -17.60
C SER A 93 6.12 -14.77 -17.25
N ILE A 94 5.83 -14.53 -15.95
CA ILE A 94 4.93 -13.45 -15.52
C ILE A 94 5.61 -12.10 -15.80
N PRO A 95 5.08 -11.20 -16.62
CA PRO A 95 5.67 -9.88 -16.85
C PRO A 95 5.72 -9.02 -15.59
N LEU A 96 6.78 -8.19 -15.43
CA LEU A 96 6.90 -7.31 -14.25
C LEU A 96 5.75 -6.29 -14.17
N LYS A 97 5.27 -5.81 -15.32
CA LYS A 97 4.13 -4.89 -15.41
C LYS A 97 2.82 -5.46 -14.86
N ASP A 98 2.69 -6.78 -14.75
CA ASP A 98 1.47 -7.44 -14.28
C ASP A 98 1.46 -7.59 -12.76
N ILE A 99 2.59 -7.32 -12.08
CA ILE A 99 2.71 -7.38 -10.62
C ILE A 99 2.89 -6.01 -9.97
N ILE A 100 3.09 -4.96 -10.76
CA ILE A 100 3.26 -3.58 -10.27
C ILE A 100 1.89 -2.91 -10.18
N GLU A 101 1.67 -2.22 -9.06
CA GLU A 101 0.47 -1.45 -8.76
C GLU A 101 0.84 0.01 -8.54
N PHE A 102 0.02 0.92 -9.07
CA PHE A 102 0.14 2.35 -8.82
C PHE A 102 -1.05 2.82 -7.96
N GLY A 103 -0.77 3.72 -7.02
CA GLY A 103 -1.79 4.27 -6.14
C GLY A 103 -1.47 5.70 -5.77
N PHE A 104 -2.50 6.48 -5.48
CA PHE A 104 -2.40 7.82 -4.94
C PHE A 104 -3.50 8.03 -3.90
N GLY A 105 -3.33 9.01 -3.02
CA GLY A 105 -4.34 9.29 -2.03
C GLY A 105 -3.91 10.31 -0.99
N ILE A 106 -4.73 10.40 0.06
CA ILE A 106 -4.55 11.31 1.18
C ILE A 106 -4.30 10.49 2.44
N ALA A 107 -3.31 10.89 3.23
CA ALA A 107 -3.04 10.37 4.55
C ALA A 107 -3.27 11.48 5.58
N ILE A 108 -3.87 11.15 6.72
CA ILE A 108 -4.05 12.05 7.85
C ILE A 108 -3.01 11.67 8.90
N TYR A 109 -2.19 12.63 9.32
CA TYR A 109 -1.19 12.43 10.36
C TYR A 109 -1.75 12.91 11.68
N ARG A 110 -1.50 12.15 12.75
CA ARG A 110 -1.80 12.58 14.12
C ARG A 110 -0.65 13.40 14.69
#